data_AF-A0A3D2URI6-F1
#
_entry.id   AF-A0A3D2URI6-F1
#
_cell.length_a   1.000
_cell.length_b   1.000
_cell.length_c   1.000
_cell.angle_alpha   90.00
_cell.angle_beta   90.00
_cell.angle_gamma   90.00
#
_symmetry.space_group_name_H-M   'P 1'
#
loop_
_entity.id
_entity.type
_entity.pdbx_description
1 polymer ?
#
loop_
_entity_poly.entity_id
_entity_poly.type
_entity_poly.pdbx_seq_one_letter_code
_entity_poly.pdbx_strand_id
1 'polypeptide(L)'
;MANKNISPKITWDFGTAYELFVSLHVLDEAEFFGIRPAYAAGVRSRIPAPERKLLEEVFSITGVPLKWLSKLPAPKDAISALWALKQIPAAERLIKLYGADEPQTDEKHQKFNETILRITSEGKWNNEDVEFFLKQFHKKHGKIKREAIESFLNWVSK
;
A
#
# COMPACT_ATOMS: atom_id res chain seq x y z
N MET A 1 -8.08 -41.28 -0.94
CA MET A 1 -7.73 -40.03 -0.23
C MET A 1 -9.04 -39.38 0.20
N ALA A 2 -9.28 -39.22 1.51
CA ALA A 2 -10.54 -38.67 2.01
C ALA A 2 -10.63 -37.17 1.70
N ASN A 3 -11.76 -36.72 1.15
CA ASN A 3 -12.06 -35.30 0.95
C ASN A 3 -12.11 -34.64 2.33
N LYS A 4 -11.10 -33.82 2.64
CA LYS A 4 -11.07 -33.02 3.86
C LYS A 4 -12.14 -31.93 3.67
N ASN A 5 -13.27 -32.05 4.36
CA ASN A 5 -14.28 -30.99 4.42
C ASN A 5 -13.63 -29.76 5.08
N ILE A 6 -13.15 -28.83 4.26
CA ILE A 6 -12.68 -27.53 4.73
C ILE A 6 -13.93 -26.69 4.96
N SER A 7 -14.28 -26.43 6.21
CA SER A 7 -15.28 -25.44 6.58
C SER A 7 -14.55 -24.12 6.87
N PRO A 8 -14.45 -23.19 5.91
CA PRO A 8 -13.76 -21.93 6.13
C PRO A 8 -14.46 -21.12 7.23
N LYS A 9 -13.69 -20.59 8.17
CA LYS A 9 -14.20 -19.68 9.20
C LYS A 9 -14.14 -18.26 8.69
N ILE A 10 -15.30 -17.61 8.57
CA ILE A 10 -15.40 -16.18 8.24
C ILE A 10 -15.45 -15.39 9.54
N THR A 11 -14.64 -14.34 9.62
CA THR A 11 -14.59 -13.42 10.78
C THR A 11 -14.67 -11.98 10.30
N TRP A 12 -15.33 -11.13 11.08
CA TRP A 12 -15.37 -9.70 10.83
C TRP A 12 -14.30 -9.01 11.68
N ASP A 13 -13.58 -8.09 11.06
CA ASP A 13 -12.60 -7.23 11.72
C ASP A 13 -12.94 -5.78 11.37
N PHE A 14 -12.97 -4.91 12.38
CA PHE A 14 -13.45 -3.54 12.23
C PHE A 14 -12.73 -2.60 13.19
N GLY A 15 -12.77 -1.30 12.86
CA GLY A 15 -12.17 -0.24 13.66
C GLY A 15 -11.85 0.99 12.80
N THR A 16 -11.79 2.16 13.43
CA THR A 16 -11.59 3.44 12.72
C THR A 16 -10.19 3.55 12.07
N ALA A 17 -9.27 2.64 12.38
CA ALA A 17 -8.03 2.48 11.62
C ALA A 17 -8.31 2.13 10.15
N TYR A 18 -9.25 1.22 9.87
CA TYR A 18 -9.66 0.90 8.50
C TYR A 18 -10.26 2.11 7.81
N GLU A 19 -11.15 2.82 8.49
CA GLU A 19 -11.81 4.02 7.98
C GLU A 19 -10.81 5.10 7.59
N LEU A 20 -9.76 5.32 8.40
CA LEU A 20 -8.70 6.29 8.09
C LEU A 20 -8.02 5.97 6.75
N PHE A 21 -7.46 4.76 6.60
CA PHE A 21 -6.70 4.42 5.40
C PHE A 21 -7.59 4.25 4.16
N VAL A 22 -8.81 3.75 4.32
CA VAL A 22 -9.80 3.70 3.22
C VAL A 22 -10.21 5.13 2.82
N SER A 23 -10.40 6.05 3.78
CA SER A 23 -10.69 7.44 3.46
C SER A 23 -9.58 8.10 2.65
N LEU A 24 -8.30 7.81 2.97
CA LEU A 24 -7.16 8.27 2.16
C LEU A 24 -7.23 7.73 0.73
N HIS A 25 -7.58 6.45 0.57
CA HIS A 25 -7.74 5.84 -0.76
C HIS A 25 -8.88 6.49 -1.56
N VAL A 26 -10.02 6.74 -0.91
CA VAL A 26 -11.17 7.41 -1.54
C VAL A 26 -10.86 8.84 -1.94
N LEU A 27 -10.06 9.57 -1.15
CA LEU A 27 -9.66 10.94 -1.47
C LEU A 27 -8.70 11.02 -2.67
N ASP A 28 -7.86 10.00 -2.82
CA ASP A 28 -6.93 9.86 -3.93
C ASP A 28 -7.67 9.46 -5.21
N GLU A 29 -8.45 8.38 -5.14
CA GLU A 29 -9.21 7.77 -6.25
C GLU A 29 -10.67 8.26 -6.32
N ALA A 30 -10.89 9.56 -6.09
CA ALA A 30 -12.23 10.13 -5.91
C ALA A 30 -13.22 9.83 -7.05
N GLU A 31 -12.74 9.87 -8.30
CA GLU A 31 -13.56 9.58 -9.49
C GLU A 31 -14.07 8.13 -9.49
N PHE A 32 -13.22 7.17 -9.13
CA PHE A 32 -13.57 5.76 -9.03
C PHE A 32 -14.70 5.51 -8.02
N PHE A 33 -14.72 6.25 -6.91
CA PHE A 33 -15.76 6.17 -5.88
C PHE A 33 -16.96 7.09 -6.11
N GLY A 34 -17.04 7.77 -7.27
CA GLY A 34 -18.15 8.69 -7.57
C GLY A 34 -18.16 9.96 -6.72
N ILE A 35 -17.03 10.29 -6.08
CA ILE A 35 -16.86 11.53 -5.31
C ILE A 35 -16.52 12.65 -6.28
N ARG A 36 -17.21 13.80 -6.14
CA ARG A 36 -16.95 14.98 -6.99
C ARG A 36 -15.48 15.40 -6.84
N PRO A 37 -14.72 15.54 -7.95
CA PRO A 37 -13.30 15.90 -7.87
C PRO A 37 -13.02 17.18 -7.09
N ALA A 38 -13.88 18.20 -7.23
CA ALA A 38 -13.75 19.47 -6.49
C ALA A 38 -13.85 19.29 -4.96
N TYR A 39 -14.70 18.37 -4.49
CA TYR A 39 -14.82 18.07 -3.07
C TYR A 39 -13.57 17.36 -2.55
N ALA A 40 -13.12 16.30 -3.25
CA ALA A 40 -11.91 15.58 -2.88
C ALA A 40 -10.67 16.47 -2.89
N ALA A 41 -10.54 17.35 -3.89
CA ALA A 41 -9.48 18.36 -3.95
C ALA A 41 -9.56 19.34 -2.76
N GLY A 42 -10.77 19.79 -2.41
CA GLY A 42 -10.99 20.63 -1.23
C GLY A 42 -10.54 19.96 0.07
N VAL A 43 -10.76 18.66 0.24
CA VAL A 43 -10.30 17.92 1.42
C VAL A 43 -8.78 17.70 1.37
N ARG A 44 -8.22 17.28 0.23
CA ARG A 44 -6.76 17.08 0.04
C ARG A 44 -5.96 18.37 0.23
N SER A 45 -6.56 19.55 0.02
CA SER A 45 -5.91 20.83 0.28
C SER A 45 -5.51 21.04 1.74
N ARG A 46 -6.15 20.32 2.69
CA ARG A 46 -5.85 20.36 4.12
C ARG A 46 -4.64 19.52 4.52
N ILE A 47 -4.18 18.63 3.64
CA ILE A 47 -2.97 17.83 3.81
C ILE A 47 -1.80 18.68 3.30
N PRO A 48 -0.66 18.79 4.02
CA PRO A 48 0.46 19.58 3.52
C PRO A 48 1.03 18.98 2.22
N ALA A 49 1.69 19.82 1.43
CA ALA A 49 2.06 19.47 0.07
C ALA A 49 2.99 18.23 -0.04
N PRO A 50 4.01 18.03 0.82
CA PRO A 50 4.85 16.84 0.79
C PRO A 50 4.07 15.55 1.02
N GLU A 51 3.15 15.53 1.99
CA GLU A 51 2.33 14.38 2.34
C GLU A 51 1.28 14.09 1.26
N ARG A 52 0.75 15.14 0.61
CA ARG A 52 -0.16 14.97 -0.53
C ARG A 52 0.54 14.31 -1.71
N LYS A 53 1.78 14.72 -2.00
CA LYS A 53 2.60 14.10 -3.06
C LYS A 53 2.86 12.62 -2.78
N LEU A 54 3.15 12.27 -1.52
CA LEU A 54 3.29 10.87 -1.10
C LEU A 54 1.99 10.07 -1.34
N LEU A 55 0.83 10.64 -0.99
CA LEU A 55 -0.47 9.99 -1.23
C LEU A 55 -0.66 9.69 -2.72
N GLU A 56 -0.43 10.69 -3.59
CA GLU A 56 -0.64 10.57 -5.04
C GLU A 56 0.35 9.62 -5.72
N GLU A 57 1.63 9.63 -5.32
CA GLU A 57 2.69 8.87 -6.01
C GLU A 57 2.92 7.46 -5.44
N VAL A 58 2.60 7.22 -4.17
CA VAL A 58 2.84 5.92 -3.52
C VAL A 58 1.53 5.20 -3.25
N PHE A 59 0.55 5.87 -2.64
CA PHE A 59 -0.67 5.22 -2.17
C PHE A 59 -1.56 4.76 -3.33
N SER A 60 -1.55 5.45 -4.46
CA SER A 60 -2.21 5.03 -5.71
C SER A 60 -1.70 3.68 -6.23
N ILE A 61 -0.42 3.35 -5.99
CA ILE A 61 0.21 2.11 -6.42
C ILE A 61 0.07 1.01 -5.37
N THR A 62 0.26 1.34 -4.10
CA THR A 62 0.32 0.35 -3.02
C THR A 62 -1.04 0.05 -2.41
N GLY A 63 -1.97 1.00 -2.46
CA GLY A 63 -3.32 0.88 -1.90
C GLY A 63 -3.35 0.78 -0.38
N VAL A 64 -4.49 0.36 0.17
CA VAL A 64 -4.69 0.24 1.62
C VAL A 64 -3.91 -0.95 2.20
N PRO A 65 -3.11 -0.77 3.28
CA PRO A 65 -2.34 -1.85 3.90
C PRO A 65 -3.22 -2.76 4.79
N LEU A 66 -4.22 -3.41 4.21
CA LEU A 66 -5.23 -4.22 4.92
C LEU A 66 -4.62 -5.36 5.74
N LYS A 67 -3.55 -5.98 5.22
CA LYS A 67 -2.83 -7.06 5.93
C LYS A 67 -2.21 -6.56 7.23
N TRP A 68 -1.60 -5.38 7.21
CA TRP A 68 -1.03 -4.78 8.40
C TRP A 68 -2.12 -4.33 9.39
N LEU A 69 -3.19 -3.69 8.90
CA LEU A 69 -4.32 -3.25 9.72
C LEU A 69 -4.98 -4.41 10.49
N SER A 70 -5.16 -5.56 9.83
CA SER A 70 -5.76 -6.74 10.47
C SER A 70 -4.92 -7.35 11.58
N LYS A 71 -3.61 -7.10 11.58
CA LYS A 71 -2.66 -7.56 12.62
C LYS A 71 -2.53 -6.61 13.80
N LEU A 72 -3.09 -5.39 13.74
CA LEU A 72 -3.03 -4.45 14.86
C LEU A 72 -3.76 -5.02 16.10
N PRO A 73 -3.30 -4.75 17.33
CA PRO A 73 -4.06 -5.07 18.52
C PRO A 73 -5.27 -4.14 18.68
N ALA A 74 -6.24 -4.53 19.50
CA ALA A 74 -7.27 -3.61 19.97
C ALA A 74 -6.65 -2.51 20.86
N PRO A 75 -7.21 -1.28 20.89
CA PRO A 75 -8.35 -0.81 20.11
C PRO A 75 -7.90 -0.42 18.69
N LYS A 76 -8.45 -1.05 17.65
CA LYS A 76 -8.08 -0.82 16.23
C LYS A 76 -8.60 0.53 15.70
N ASP A 77 -8.36 1.59 16.44
CA ASP A 77 -8.72 2.95 16.08
C ASP A 77 -7.60 3.68 15.33
N ALA A 78 -7.96 4.79 14.69
CA ALA A 78 -7.04 5.60 13.90
C ALA A 78 -5.83 6.10 14.71
N ILE A 79 -6.03 6.47 15.98
CA ILE A 79 -4.96 7.00 16.83
C ILE A 79 -3.95 5.90 17.14
N SER A 80 -4.44 4.72 17.50
CA SER A 80 -3.63 3.54 17.80
C SER A 80 -2.85 3.06 16.57
N ALA A 81 -3.47 3.10 15.38
CA ALA A 81 -2.79 2.81 14.12
C ALA A 81 -1.68 3.83 13.81
N LEU A 82 -1.94 5.13 13.96
CA LEU A 82 -0.93 6.17 13.77
C LEU A 82 0.21 6.05 14.78
N TRP A 83 -0.10 5.69 16.02
CA TRP A 83 0.90 5.43 17.05
C TRP A 83 1.78 4.22 16.70
N ALA A 84 1.17 3.11 16.27
CA ALA A 84 1.89 1.91 15.83
C ALA A 84 2.79 2.21 14.62
N LEU A 85 2.30 2.97 13.65
CA LEU A 85 3.08 3.43 12.49
C LEU A 85 4.27 4.29 12.92
N LYS A 86 4.09 5.15 13.94
CA LYS A 86 5.16 6.00 14.49
C LYS A 86 6.29 5.18 15.13
N GLN A 87 5.99 4.00 15.68
CA GLN A 87 7.01 3.10 16.24
C GLN A 87 7.90 2.44 15.17
N ILE A 88 7.46 2.43 13.90
CA ILE A 88 8.24 1.87 12.80
C ILE A 88 9.19 2.95 12.27
N PRO A 89 10.51 2.67 12.17
CA PRO A 89 11.47 3.57 11.53
C PRO A 89 11.00 3.99 10.14
N ALA A 90 11.21 5.25 9.76
CA ALA A 90 10.64 5.80 8.52
C ALA A 90 11.00 4.96 7.27
N ALA A 91 12.26 4.53 7.16
CA ALA A 91 12.76 3.71 6.07
C ALA A 91 12.14 2.30 6.01
N GLU A 92 11.60 1.79 7.12
CA GLU A 92 11.03 0.44 7.20
C GLU A 92 9.51 0.42 6.99
N ARG A 93 8.84 1.57 7.04
CA ARG A 93 7.37 1.64 7.04
C ARG A 93 6.74 0.96 5.83
N LEU A 94 7.24 1.24 4.63
CA LEU A 94 6.71 0.63 3.41
C LEU A 94 6.82 -0.90 3.46
N ILE A 95 7.99 -1.41 3.83
CA ILE A 95 8.26 -2.85 3.95
C ILE A 95 7.27 -3.49 4.93
N LYS A 96 7.13 -2.93 6.12
CA LYS A 96 6.27 -3.48 7.18
C LYS A 96 4.78 -3.38 6.86
N LEU A 97 4.34 -2.30 6.25
CA LEU A 97 2.91 -2.08 5.96
C LEU A 97 2.40 -3.02 4.87
N TYR A 98 3.23 -3.35 3.89
CA TYR A 98 2.88 -4.23 2.78
C TYR A 98 3.42 -5.66 2.93
N GLY A 99 4.12 -5.95 4.04
CA GLY A 99 4.63 -7.28 4.37
C GLY A 99 5.68 -7.77 3.38
N ALA A 100 6.53 -6.87 2.88
CA ALA A 100 7.59 -7.22 1.94
C ALA A 100 8.69 -8.09 2.58
N ASP A 101 8.81 -8.05 3.91
CA ASP A 101 9.72 -8.89 4.70
C ASP A 101 9.07 -10.20 5.20
N GLU A 102 7.81 -10.46 4.84
CA GLU A 102 7.12 -11.68 5.25
C GLU A 102 7.34 -12.82 4.25
N PRO A 103 7.50 -14.07 4.71
CA PRO A 103 7.60 -15.24 3.83
C PRO A 103 6.40 -15.34 2.90
N GLN A 104 6.65 -15.58 1.61
CA GLN A 104 5.63 -15.79 0.59
C GLN A 104 5.69 -17.23 0.08
N THR A 105 4.51 -17.83 -0.12
CA THR A 105 4.39 -19.16 -0.71
C THR A 105 4.27 -19.13 -2.23
N ASP A 106 3.91 -17.98 -2.79
CA ASP A 106 3.79 -17.76 -4.23
C ASP A 106 5.06 -17.09 -4.76
N GLU A 107 5.67 -17.70 -5.79
CA GLU A 107 6.93 -17.25 -6.38
C GLU A 107 6.86 -15.81 -6.93
N LYS A 108 5.69 -15.37 -7.42
CA LYS A 108 5.54 -14.00 -7.95
C LYS A 108 5.55 -12.99 -6.82
N HIS A 109 4.83 -13.29 -5.74
CA HIS A 109 4.84 -12.48 -4.52
C HIS A 109 6.23 -12.46 -3.87
N GLN A 110 6.93 -13.59 -3.85
CA GLN A 110 8.31 -13.65 -3.36
C GLN A 110 9.23 -12.75 -4.18
N LYS A 111 9.23 -12.86 -5.51
CA LYS A 111 10.06 -12.02 -6.37
C LYS A 111 9.74 -10.52 -6.24
N PHE A 112 8.47 -10.18 -6.09
CA PHE A 112 8.06 -8.80 -5.82
C PHE A 112 8.70 -8.27 -4.53
N ASN A 113 8.60 -9.05 -3.45
CA ASN A 113 9.14 -8.71 -2.14
C ASN A 113 10.67 -8.57 -2.18
N GLU A 114 11.38 -9.53 -2.76
CA GLU A 114 12.83 -9.50 -2.94
C GLU A 114 13.29 -8.26 -3.73
N THR A 115 12.54 -7.87 -4.76
CA THR A 115 12.85 -6.69 -5.58
C THR A 115 12.70 -5.40 -4.76
N ILE A 116 11.60 -5.23 -4.01
CA ILE A 116 11.40 -4.07 -3.12
C ILE A 116 12.49 -4.02 -2.04
N LEU A 117 12.82 -5.15 -1.41
CA LEU A 117 13.85 -5.22 -0.38
C LEU A 117 15.23 -4.85 -0.93
N ARG A 118 15.59 -5.34 -2.12
CA ARG A 118 16.84 -4.97 -2.80
C ARG A 118 16.90 -3.48 -3.11
N ILE A 119 15.83 -2.90 -3.68
CA ILE A 119 15.79 -1.47 -4.01
C ILE A 119 15.93 -0.61 -2.75
N THR A 120 15.28 -1.02 -1.66
CA THR A 120 15.34 -0.30 -0.38
C THR A 120 16.72 -0.40 0.25
N SER A 121 17.40 -1.55 0.18
CA SER A 121 18.73 -1.74 0.77
C SER A 121 19.85 -1.09 -0.04
N GLU A 122 19.75 -1.09 -1.38
CA GLU A 122 20.75 -0.51 -2.27
C GLU A 122 20.51 0.99 -2.54
N GLY A 123 19.30 1.49 -2.26
CA GLY A 123 18.87 2.85 -2.58
C GLY A 123 18.88 3.14 -4.08
N LYS A 124 18.77 2.09 -4.92
CA LYS A 124 18.90 2.18 -6.38
C LYS A 124 17.97 1.20 -7.08
N TRP A 125 17.40 1.67 -8.17
CA TRP A 125 16.58 0.89 -9.10
C TRP A 125 17.11 1.06 -10.53
N ASN A 126 16.74 0.14 -11.41
CA ASN A 126 17.10 0.16 -12.83
C ASN A 126 15.86 0.00 -13.72
N ASN A 127 16.06 0.08 -15.04
CA ASN A 127 14.95 -0.05 -16.00
C ASN A 127 14.26 -1.42 -15.96
N GLU A 128 14.95 -2.49 -15.56
CA GLU A 128 14.36 -3.82 -15.43
C GLU A 128 13.37 -3.86 -14.26
N ASP A 129 13.64 -3.14 -13.16
CA ASP A 129 12.71 -2.98 -12.04
C ASP A 129 11.43 -2.28 -12.50
N VAL A 130 11.55 -1.19 -13.26
CA VAL A 130 10.40 -0.45 -13.80
C VAL A 130 9.54 -1.36 -14.67
N GLU A 131 10.16 -2.10 -15.60
CA GLU A 131 9.44 -3.06 -16.45
C GLU A 131 8.79 -4.19 -15.65
N PHE A 132 9.45 -4.66 -14.59
CA PHE A 132 8.89 -5.66 -13.69
C PHE A 132 7.61 -5.13 -13.02
N PHE A 133 7.66 -3.97 -12.38
CA PHE A 133 6.50 -3.40 -11.68
C PHE A 133 5.37 -3.02 -12.64
N LEU A 134 5.67 -2.47 -13.82
CA LEU A 134 4.66 -2.19 -14.85
C LEU A 134 3.86 -3.45 -15.21
N LYS A 135 4.55 -4.57 -15.44
CA LYS A 135 3.89 -5.86 -15.75
C LYS A 135 3.04 -6.40 -14.60
N GLN A 136 3.44 -6.15 -13.35
CA GLN A 136 2.66 -6.58 -12.19
C GLN A 136 1.41 -5.71 -12.01
N PHE A 137 1.56 -4.39 -12.08
CA PHE A 137 0.47 -3.46 -11.78
C PHE A 137 -0.54 -3.27 -12.93
N HIS A 138 -0.13 -3.45 -14.20
CA HIS A 138 -1.06 -3.44 -15.35
C HIS A 138 -2.17 -4.47 -15.25
N LYS A 139 -1.93 -5.58 -14.53
CA LYS A 139 -2.95 -6.63 -14.35
C LYS A 139 -4.04 -6.23 -13.35
N LYS A 140 -3.82 -5.21 -12.51
CA LYS A 140 -4.64 -4.93 -11.33
C LYS A 140 -5.36 -3.58 -11.36
N HIS A 141 -4.79 -2.55 -12.00
CA HIS A 141 -5.30 -1.16 -11.94
C HIS A 141 -5.45 -0.47 -13.31
N GLY A 142 -5.49 -1.21 -14.42
CA GLY A 142 -5.49 -0.62 -15.76
C GLY A 142 -4.09 -0.15 -16.20
N LYS A 143 -4.01 0.69 -17.23
CA LYS A 143 -2.71 1.16 -17.79
C LYS A 143 -2.06 2.19 -16.86
N ILE A 144 -1.30 1.72 -15.88
CA ILE A 144 -0.36 2.57 -15.11
C ILE A 144 0.76 3.04 -16.03
N LYS A 145 1.09 4.33 -15.92
CA LYS A 145 2.16 4.97 -16.70
C LYS A 145 3.53 4.66 -16.12
N ARG A 146 4.56 4.64 -16.98
CA ARG A 146 5.95 4.38 -16.58
C ARG A 146 6.42 5.37 -15.52
N GLU A 147 6.10 6.64 -15.71
CA GLU A 147 6.52 7.75 -14.84
C GLU A 147 5.98 7.60 -13.41
N ALA A 148 4.80 6.99 -13.25
CA ALA A 148 4.23 6.71 -11.94
C ALA A 148 5.04 5.63 -11.19
N ILE A 149 5.46 4.58 -11.90
CA ILE A 149 6.33 3.53 -11.32
C ILE A 149 7.69 4.10 -10.96
N GLU A 150 8.30 4.90 -11.83
CA GLU A 150 9.58 5.56 -11.54
C GLU A 150 9.48 6.49 -10.32
N SER A 151 8.39 7.27 -10.22
CA SER A 151 8.12 8.12 -9.05
C SER A 151 7.98 7.30 -7.77
N PHE A 152 7.24 6.19 -7.81
CA PHE A 152 7.16 5.24 -6.70
C PHE A 152 8.52 4.67 -6.31
N LEU A 153 9.32 4.19 -7.26
CA LEU A 153 10.64 3.63 -6.98
C LEU A 153 11.62 4.68 -6.41
N ASN A 154 11.46 5.96 -6.78
CA ASN A 154 12.16 7.07 -6.15
C ASN A 154 11.76 7.30 -4.69
N TRP A 155 10.56 6.88 -4.26
CA TRP A 155 10.20 6.86 -2.84
C TRP A 155 10.75 5.64 -2.11
N VAL A 156 10.76 4.48 -2.78
CA VAL A 156 11.28 3.21 -2.22
C VAL A 156 12.79 3.25 -2.00
N SER A 157 13.52 3.98 -2.85
CA SER A 157 14.99 4.05 -2.84
C SER A 157 15.59 5.13 -1.92
N LYS A 158 14.75 5.87 -1.19
CA LYS A 158 15.18 6.91 -0.23
C LYS A 158 15.34 6.33 1.17
#